data_AF-A0A353GVH7-F1
#
_entry.id   AF-A0A353GVH7-F1
#
_cell.length_a   1.000
_cell.length_b   1.000
_cell.length_c   1.000
_cell.angle_alpha   90.00
_cell.angle_beta   90.00
_cell.angle_gamma   90.00
#
_symmetry.space_group_name_H-M   'P 1'
#
loop_
_entity.id
_entity.type
_entity.pdbx_description
1 polymer ?
#
loop_
_entity_poly.entity_id
_entity_poly.type
_entity_poly.pdbx_seq_one_letter_code
_entity_poly.pdbx_strand_id
1 'polypeptide(L)'
;MKLKIKALFILFAILSVCLAYNNILAAEKAPQTAEVYFIHPPEEVDPQIYLFCDNQFLAFLNQGTYYQAEVTPGIHFLWVSDGIRAFLINELEFIPGQTYYLELGGSDYHSLLSPLEGVHLLQRVNSPATFNDNIFIKASGLIDKYYLTNRMKPESSIKITILKVAANEVNSAAEETSLIKVPQFTPIKLAFTELSASNKAKTNDIVTLQVAEDVVSGNQVCVARGTVVKGLFWNVRPARGYGMPGLIDIIIPEVQISPTVRMPVIGRYIVAGNAKVDEARAREASIGNSSANEGIGAILVGTLIASGFAAQVRGKDVIISPGQEVTVWTRDEFWVKPLGHQVPVTTPIPDHTLEDLKAQIPQDVIFPFIAAPETVDQTKSYGLLFSQFNQYKIGNTIPSALYWAYQLAVSKQLQPGELPEIACAKVAHGYYLKVDLNIGAHQIDNGTFELYDPSTMTLLCKVEIKGSITFSPDASAQKIIQKGAGMLLDALRKVQPELIKK
;
A
#
# COMPACT_ATOMS: atom_id res chain seq x y z
N MET A 1 -9.88 56.32 41.36
CA MET A 1 -10.19 54.86 41.47
C MET A 1 -11.04 54.35 40.30
N LYS A 2 -12.18 54.99 39.96
CA LYS A 2 -13.07 54.57 38.85
C LYS A 2 -12.41 54.51 37.46
N LEU A 3 -11.43 55.37 37.17
CA LEU A 3 -10.74 55.40 35.86
C LEU A 3 -9.82 54.18 35.65
N LYS A 4 -9.16 53.69 36.72
CA LYS A 4 -8.26 52.53 36.65
C LYS A 4 -9.01 51.22 36.42
N ILE A 5 -10.23 51.11 36.94
CA ILE A 5 -11.09 49.93 36.76
C ILE A 5 -11.56 49.81 35.30
N LYS A 6 -11.89 50.93 34.64
CA LYS A 6 -12.29 50.93 33.22
C LYS A 6 -11.13 50.55 32.30
N ALA A 7 -9.93 51.04 32.56
CA ALA A 7 -8.74 50.68 31.77
C ALA A 7 -8.40 49.18 31.88
N LEU A 8 -8.55 48.60 33.09
CA LEU A 8 -8.32 47.18 33.32
C LEU A 8 -9.34 46.31 32.58
N PHE A 9 -10.61 46.71 32.55
CA PHE A 9 -11.66 46.00 31.81
C PHE A 9 -11.44 46.01 30.30
N ILE A 10 -11.00 47.15 29.75
CA ILE A 10 -10.69 47.27 28.32
C ILE A 10 -9.49 46.39 27.95
N LEU A 11 -8.45 46.36 28.79
CA LEU A 11 -7.28 45.51 28.57
C LEU A 11 -7.66 44.02 28.61
N PHE A 12 -8.53 43.61 29.52
CA PHE A 12 -9.00 42.23 29.63
C PHE A 12 -9.85 41.82 28.43
N ALA A 13 -10.72 42.72 27.95
CA ALA A 13 -11.52 42.49 26.74
C ALA A 13 -10.63 42.34 25.49
N ILE A 14 -9.63 43.22 25.32
CA ILE A 14 -8.67 43.13 24.20
C ILE A 14 -7.89 41.82 24.27
N LEU A 15 -7.39 41.45 25.46
CA LEU A 15 -6.64 40.20 25.65
C LEU A 15 -7.51 38.97 25.35
N SER A 16 -8.78 38.98 25.76
CA SER A 16 -9.73 37.90 25.50
C SER A 16 -10.08 37.79 24.00
N VAL A 17 -10.19 38.91 23.29
CA VAL A 17 -10.39 38.93 21.84
C VAL A 17 -9.14 38.44 21.11
N CYS A 18 -7.93 38.84 21.53
CA CYS A 18 -6.68 38.36 20.94
C CYS A 18 -6.48 36.85 21.18
N LEU A 19 -6.83 36.33 22.36
CA LEU A 19 -6.78 34.89 22.66
C LEU A 19 -7.81 34.11 21.84
N ALA A 20 -9.04 34.62 21.69
CA ALA A 20 -10.05 34.01 20.83
C ALA A 20 -9.62 34.04 19.35
N TYR A 21 -9.03 35.14 18.88
CA TYR A 21 -8.55 35.29 17.51
C TYR A 21 -7.37 34.35 17.20
N ASN A 22 -6.44 34.19 18.16
CA ASN A 22 -5.34 33.22 18.05
C ASN A 22 -5.85 31.77 18.07
N ASN A 23 -6.90 31.45 18.84
CA ASN A 23 -7.52 30.11 18.81
C ASN A 23 -8.29 29.83 17.51
N ILE A 24 -8.84 30.87 16.87
CA ILE A 24 -9.52 30.75 15.56
C ILE A 24 -8.48 30.60 14.42
N LEU A 25 -7.35 31.29 14.49
CA LEU A 25 -6.23 31.11 13.55
C LEU A 25 -5.46 29.79 13.77
N ALA A 26 -5.38 29.30 15.01
CA ALA A 26 -4.77 28.00 15.32
C ALA A 26 -5.66 26.79 14.95
N ALA A 27 -6.90 27.03 14.48
CA ALA A 27 -7.81 26.01 13.98
C ALA A 27 -7.79 25.87 12.45
N GLU A 28 -6.86 26.53 11.75
CA GLU A 28 -6.43 26.04 10.45
C GLU A 28 -5.66 24.74 10.71
N LYS A 29 -6.40 23.62 10.70
CA LYS A 29 -5.87 22.26 10.82
C LYS A 29 -4.65 22.19 9.91
N ALA A 30 -3.45 22.06 10.50
CA ALA A 30 -2.21 22.03 9.74
C ALA A 30 -2.40 21.09 8.53
N PRO A 31 -1.99 21.49 7.31
CA PRO A 31 -2.23 20.71 6.12
C PRO A 31 -1.78 19.29 6.40
N GLN A 32 -2.72 18.35 6.38
CA GLN A 32 -2.43 16.97 6.73
C GLN A 32 -1.35 16.49 5.76
N THR A 33 -0.17 16.17 6.28
CA THR A 33 0.91 15.59 5.50
C THR A 33 0.46 14.24 4.92
N ALA A 34 1.08 13.83 3.82
CA ALA A 34 0.99 12.47 3.35
C ALA A 34 2.01 11.63 4.14
N GLU A 35 1.60 10.45 4.58
CA GLU A 35 2.51 9.51 5.22
C GLU A 35 3.08 8.59 4.15
N VAL A 36 4.41 8.44 4.10
CA VAL A 36 5.06 7.66 3.05
C VAL A 36 6.07 6.71 3.66
N TYR A 37 5.86 5.42 3.44
CA TYR A 37 6.79 4.35 3.79
C TYR A 37 7.64 4.01 2.58
N PHE A 38 8.93 4.32 2.66
CA PHE A 38 9.93 3.90 1.69
C PHE A 38 10.58 2.62 2.18
N ILE A 39 10.42 1.54 1.42
CA ILE A 39 10.76 0.19 1.87
C ILE A 39 11.84 -0.35 0.96
N HIS A 40 12.97 -0.78 1.54
CA HIS A 40 14.03 -1.47 0.81
C HIS A 40 14.02 -2.96 1.17
N PRO A 41 13.48 -3.84 0.31
CA PRO A 41 13.32 -5.26 0.62
C PRO A 41 14.65 -5.96 0.96
N PRO A 42 14.61 -7.03 1.78
CA PRO A 42 15.82 -7.76 2.15
C PRO A 42 16.40 -8.59 1.00
N GLU A 43 15.63 -8.85 -0.06
CA GLU A 43 16.06 -9.63 -1.22
C GLU A 43 16.67 -8.79 -2.36
N GLU A 44 16.89 -7.50 -2.13
CA GLU A 44 17.42 -6.60 -3.15
C GLU A 44 18.88 -6.88 -3.53
N VAL A 45 19.29 -6.48 -4.75
CA VAL A 45 20.69 -6.63 -5.21
C VAL A 45 21.57 -5.54 -4.63
N ASP A 46 21.06 -4.31 -4.65
CA ASP A 46 21.80 -3.18 -4.14
C ASP A 46 21.82 -3.28 -2.61
N PRO A 47 23.01 -3.27 -1.98
CA PRO A 47 23.12 -3.44 -0.53
C PRO A 47 22.61 -2.23 0.25
N GLN A 48 22.61 -1.06 -0.42
CA GLN A 48 22.31 0.21 0.19
C GLN A 48 21.88 1.24 -0.86
N ILE A 49 20.93 2.12 -0.50
CA ILE A 49 20.49 3.24 -1.32
C ILE A 49 20.37 4.51 -0.48
N TYR A 50 20.80 5.64 -1.04
CA TYR A 50 20.50 6.98 -0.56
C TYR A 50 19.19 7.42 -1.20
N LEU A 51 18.20 7.73 -0.39
CA LEU A 51 16.88 8.16 -0.82
C LEU A 51 16.74 9.68 -0.67
N PHE A 52 16.20 10.30 -1.71
CA PHE A 52 15.98 11.73 -1.77
C PHE A 52 14.56 12.04 -2.25
N CYS A 53 14.03 13.15 -1.75
CA CYS A 53 12.84 13.81 -2.23
C CYS A 53 13.22 15.25 -2.55
N ASP A 54 13.07 15.63 -3.80
CA ASP A 54 13.54 16.91 -4.33
C ASP A 54 15.04 17.11 -4.05
N ASN A 55 15.42 18.23 -3.43
CA ASN A 55 16.78 18.50 -2.97
C ASN A 55 17.03 18.07 -1.52
N GLN A 56 16.14 17.30 -0.92
CA GLN A 56 16.23 16.86 0.46
C GLN A 56 16.67 15.40 0.54
N PHE A 57 17.70 15.14 1.33
CA PHE A 57 18.05 13.79 1.74
C PHE A 57 17.01 13.29 2.76
N LEU A 58 16.39 12.16 2.47
CA LEU A 58 15.41 11.54 3.36
C LEU A 58 16.07 10.51 4.26
N ALA A 59 16.68 9.49 3.66
CA ALA A 59 17.19 8.35 4.41
C ALA A 59 18.26 7.59 3.64
N PHE A 60 19.05 6.83 4.38
CA PHE A 60 19.92 5.81 3.86
C PHE A 60 19.36 4.45 4.24
N LEU A 61 18.99 3.66 3.24
CA LEU A 61 18.32 2.38 3.40
C LEU A 61 19.32 1.28 3.11
N ASN A 62 19.56 0.40 4.08
CA ASN A 62 20.19 -0.90 3.85
C ASN A 62 19.14 -1.92 3.43
N GLN A 63 19.56 -3.07 2.91
CA GLN A 63 18.65 -4.18 2.67
C GLN A 63 17.86 -4.53 3.92
N GLY A 64 16.56 -4.76 3.75
CA GLY A 64 15.67 -5.14 4.84
C GLY A 64 15.30 -3.99 5.76
N THR A 65 15.45 -2.74 5.31
CA THR A 65 15.10 -1.55 6.09
C THR A 65 14.00 -0.72 5.47
N TYR A 66 13.38 0.14 6.27
CA TYR A 66 12.39 1.11 5.80
C TYR A 66 12.61 2.49 6.40
N TYR A 67 12.05 3.51 5.76
CA TYR A 67 11.95 4.86 6.29
C TYR A 67 10.52 5.37 6.16
N GLN A 68 9.98 5.86 7.25
CA GLN A 68 8.69 6.54 7.29
C GLN A 68 8.94 8.05 7.22
N ALA A 69 8.29 8.73 6.28
CA ALA A 69 8.37 10.16 6.10
C ALA A 69 6.98 10.79 6.16
N GLU A 70 6.88 11.99 6.72
CA GLU A 70 5.77 12.89 6.47
C GLU A 70 6.14 13.80 5.30
N VAL A 71 5.43 13.68 4.19
CA VAL A 71 5.69 14.44 2.96
C VAL A 71 4.59 15.47 2.79
N THR A 72 4.96 16.69 2.40
CA THR A 72 3.98 17.72 2.08
C THR A 72 3.11 17.27 0.90
N PRO A 73 1.80 17.59 0.87
CA PRO A 73 0.99 17.28 -0.30
C PRO A 73 1.47 18.03 -1.55
N GLY A 74 1.35 17.39 -2.72
CA GLY A 74 1.77 17.95 -4.01
C GLY A 74 2.71 17.03 -4.78
N ILE A 75 3.24 17.55 -5.90
CA ILE A 75 4.15 16.82 -6.78
C ILE A 75 5.58 16.92 -6.24
N HIS A 76 6.20 15.77 -6.01
CA HIS A 76 7.55 15.60 -5.50
C HIS A 76 8.40 14.74 -6.43
N PHE A 77 9.68 15.08 -6.53
CA PHE A 77 10.67 14.36 -7.31
C PHE A 77 11.40 13.35 -6.43
N LEU A 78 11.15 12.06 -6.64
CA LEU A 78 11.84 11.00 -5.92
C LEU A 78 13.01 10.45 -6.72
N TRP A 79 14.16 10.33 -6.08
CA TRP A 79 15.33 9.73 -6.68
C TRP A 79 16.19 9.01 -5.65
N VAL A 80 16.97 8.03 -6.12
CA VAL A 80 17.89 7.25 -5.30
C VAL A 80 19.30 7.28 -5.85
N SER A 81 20.27 6.93 -5.00
CA SER A 81 21.65 6.71 -5.42
C SER A 81 22.26 5.52 -4.69
N ASP A 82 23.04 4.70 -5.39
CA ASP A 82 23.91 3.66 -4.79
C ASP A 82 25.23 4.25 -4.21
N GLY A 83 25.38 5.58 -4.28
CA GLY A 83 26.57 6.34 -3.94
C GLY A 83 27.57 6.52 -5.09
N ILE A 84 27.38 5.82 -6.22
CA ILE A 84 28.21 5.90 -7.44
C ILE A 84 27.38 6.45 -8.61
N ARG A 85 26.13 6.00 -8.73
CA ARG A 85 25.14 6.34 -9.73
C ARG A 85 23.88 6.87 -9.03
N ALA A 86 23.12 7.68 -9.74
CA ALA A 86 21.83 8.18 -9.27
C ALA A 86 20.77 7.80 -10.30
N PHE A 87 19.59 7.44 -9.82
CA PHE A 87 18.48 6.93 -10.60
C PHE A 87 17.22 7.71 -10.22
N LEU A 88 16.50 8.20 -11.23
CA LEU A 88 15.22 8.84 -11.00
C LEU A 88 14.20 7.73 -10.77
N ILE A 89 13.54 7.76 -9.62
CA ILE A 89 12.42 6.85 -9.34
C ILE A 89 11.22 7.39 -10.12
N ASN A 90 10.69 8.55 -9.69
CA ASN A 90 9.55 9.15 -10.33
C ASN A 90 9.19 10.55 -9.81
N GLU A 91 8.28 11.22 -10.52
CA GLU A 91 7.50 12.35 -10.00
C GLU A 91 6.20 11.86 -9.35
N LEU A 92 6.09 11.80 -8.03
CA LEU A 92 4.83 11.36 -7.39
C LEU A 92 4.06 12.55 -6.85
N GLU A 93 2.73 12.48 -6.97
CA GLU A 93 1.85 13.46 -6.35
C GLU A 93 1.18 12.87 -5.12
N PHE A 94 1.49 13.46 -3.96
CA PHE A 94 0.98 13.01 -2.68
C PHE A 94 -0.24 13.81 -2.24
N ILE A 95 -1.21 13.11 -1.66
CA ILE A 95 -2.51 13.64 -1.25
C ILE A 95 -2.54 13.78 0.27
N PRO A 96 -3.13 14.85 0.82
CA PRO A 96 -3.18 15.05 2.26
C PRO A 96 -3.88 13.90 2.98
N GLY A 97 -3.26 13.43 4.07
CA GLY A 97 -3.81 12.38 4.93
C GLY A 97 -3.85 10.97 4.31
N GLN A 98 -3.23 10.76 3.15
CA GLN A 98 -3.05 9.43 2.56
C GLN A 98 -1.74 8.78 3.01
N THR A 99 -1.75 7.46 3.13
CA THR A 99 -0.56 6.65 3.40
C THR A 99 -0.13 5.92 2.13
N TYR A 100 1.14 6.08 1.76
CA TYR A 100 1.75 5.47 0.58
C TYR A 100 2.83 4.48 0.99
N TYR A 101 2.93 3.38 0.24
CA TYR A 101 3.97 2.37 0.43
C TYR A 101 4.75 2.24 -0.87
N LEU A 102 6.01 2.67 -0.83
CA LEU A 102 6.92 2.68 -1.96
C LEU A 102 7.97 1.62 -1.74
N GLU A 103 7.89 0.56 -2.54
CA GLU A 103 8.95 -0.41 -2.63
C GLU A 103 10.08 0.15 -3.49
N LEU A 104 11.29 0.13 -2.96
CA LEU A 104 12.50 0.64 -3.58
C LEU A 104 13.51 -0.49 -3.74
N GLY A 105 13.96 -0.70 -4.96
CA GLY A 105 15.01 -1.68 -5.24
C GLY A 105 15.97 -1.22 -6.32
N GLY A 106 16.77 -2.16 -6.79
CA GLY A 106 17.98 -1.81 -7.53
C GLY A 106 17.75 -1.12 -8.88
N SER A 107 18.67 -0.21 -9.21
CA SER A 107 18.88 0.47 -10.50
C SER A 107 17.64 0.79 -11.38
N ASP A 108 16.57 1.33 -10.79
CA ASP A 108 15.31 1.83 -11.41
C ASP A 108 14.05 1.00 -11.09
N TYR A 109 14.11 0.01 -10.20
CA TYR A 109 12.92 -0.72 -9.76
C TYR A 109 12.22 0.01 -8.61
N HIS A 110 10.92 0.23 -8.80
CA HIS A 110 10.03 0.70 -7.74
C HIS A 110 8.60 0.29 -8.03
N SER A 111 7.85 0.07 -6.96
CA SER A 111 6.41 -0.19 -7.00
C SER A 111 5.69 0.75 -6.04
N LEU A 112 4.52 1.23 -6.45
CA LEU A 112 3.59 1.86 -5.54
C LEU A 112 2.61 0.79 -5.09
N LEU A 113 2.80 0.31 -3.87
CA LEU A 113 2.07 -0.84 -3.33
C LEU A 113 0.68 -0.43 -2.85
N SER A 114 -0.26 -1.37 -2.93
CA SER A 114 -1.52 -1.25 -2.18
C SER A 114 -1.24 -1.21 -0.67
N PRO A 115 -2.17 -0.69 0.15
CA PRO A 115 -1.99 -0.66 1.60
C PRO A 115 -1.68 -2.05 2.20
N LEU A 116 -2.34 -3.10 1.69
CA LEU A 116 -2.13 -4.47 2.17
C LEU A 116 -0.73 -4.99 1.84
N GLU A 117 -0.30 -4.84 0.58
CA GLU A 117 1.04 -5.24 0.12
C GLU A 117 2.13 -4.47 0.87
N GLY A 118 1.93 -3.17 1.09
CA GLY A 118 2.85 -2.32 1.82
C GLY A 118 3.03 -2.76 3.28
N VAL A 119 1.94 -3.04 3.98
CA VAL A 119 1.98 -3.58 5.36
C VAL A 119 2.67 -4.96 5.38
N HIS A 120 2.37 -5.83 4.43
CA HIS A 120 3.03 -7.14 4.32
C HIS A 120 4.53 -7.01 4.12
N LEU A 121 4.95 -6.09 3.26
CA LEU A 121 6.35 -5.85 3.01
C LEU A 121 7.04 -5.25 4.24
N LEU A 122 6.40 -4.30 4.94
CA LEU A 122 6.92 -3.72 6.19
C LEU A 122 7.21 -4.79 7.25
N GLN A 123 6.32 -5.77 7.42
CA GLN A 123 6.53 -6.88 8.38
C GLN A 123 7.77 -7.73 8.05
N ARG A 124 8.22 -7.73 6.79
CA ARG A 124 9.44 -8.42 6.36
C ARG A 124 10.68 -7.56 6.62
N VAL A 125 10.54 -6.24 6.67
CA VAL A 125 11.61 -5.26 6.88
C VAL A 125 11.52 -4.58 8.24
N ASN A 126 11.71 -5.31 9.33
CA ASN A 126 11.47 -4.76 10.68
C ASN A 126 12.59 -3.83 11.22
N SER A 127 13.46 -3.30 10.36
CA SER A 127 14.55 -2.41 10.77
C SER A 127 14.35 -1.00 10.21
N PRO A 128 14.17 0.04 11.03
CA PRO A 128 14.14 1.40 10.53
C PRO A 128 15.50 1.81 9.95
N ALA A 129 15.48 2.78 9.04
CA ALA A 129 16.67 3.36 8.43
C ALA A 129 17.63 3.92 9.49
N THR A 130 18.94 3.74 9.27
CA THR A 130 19.97 4.23 10.18
C THR A 130 20.47 5.60 9.76
N PHE A 131 20.73 6.48 10.72
CA PHE A 131 21.31 7.80 10.48
C PHE A 131 22.73 7.89 11.08
N ASN A 132 23.68 8.45 10.32
CA ASN A 132 24.96 8.90 10.85
C ASN A 132 25.52 10.08 10.03
N ASP A 133 26.43 10.85 10.62
CA ASP A 133 26.95 12.09 10.02
C ASP A 133 27.70 11.84 8.70
N ASN A 134 28.41 10.72 8.58
CA ASN A 134 29.16 10.38 7.38
C ASN A 134 28.23 10.12 6.18
N ILE A 135 27.09 9.47 6.42
CA ILE A 135 26.03 9.26 5.43
C ILE A 135 25.49 10.62 4.99
N PHE A 136 25.20 11.51 5.94
CA PHE A 136 24.67 12.84 5.63
C PHE A 136 25.64 13.66 4.77
N ILE A 137 26.93 13.71 5.14
CA ILE A 137 27.97 14.40 4.37
C ILE A 137 28.05 13.85 2.94
N LYS A 138 28.02 12.52 2.78
CA LYS A 138 28.01 11.90 1.46
C LYS A 138 26.74 12.22 0.68
N ALA A 139 25.57 12.21 1.32
CA ALA A 139 24.29 12.56 0.71
C ALA A 139 24.27 14.00 0.19
N SER A 140 24.80 14.96 0.96
CA SER A 140 24.96 16.35 0.50
C SER A 140 25.82 16.44 -0.76
N GLY A 141 26.96 15.73 -0.81
CA GLY A 141 27.79 15.67 -2.01
C GLY A 141 27.08 15.06 -3.23
N LEU A 142 26.14 14.12 -3.01
CA LEU A 142 25.33 13.55 -4.09
C LEU A 142 24.27 14.55 -4.61
N ILE A 143 23.65 15.33 -3.73
CA ILE A 143 22.70 16.40 -4.12
C ILE A 143 23.41 17.41 -5.02
N ASP A 144 24.59 17.89 -4.60
CA ASP A 144 25.38 18.84 -5.38
C ASP A 144 25.77 18.27 -6.75
N LYS A 145 26.19 17.00 -6.77
CA LYS A 145 26.66 16.31 -7.98
C LYS A 145 25.58 15.98 -8.99
N TYR A 146 24.36 15.66 -8.56
CA TYR A 146 23.32 15.12 -9.42
C TYR A 146 22.09 16.02 -9.54
N TYR A 147 21.59 16.54 -8.42
CA TYR A 147 20.38 17.35 -8.40
C TYR A 147 20.65 18.78 -8.90
N LEU A 148 21.65 19.46 -8.32
CA LEU A 148 21.96 20.86 -8.68
C LEU A 148 22.52 21.00 -10.10
N THR A 149 23.14 19.95 -10.64
CA THR A 149 23.60 19.92 -12.04
C THR A 149 22.50 19.56 -13.04
N ASN A 150 21.22 19.52 -12.62
CA ASN A 150 20.05 19.11 -13.43
C ASN A 150 20.16 17.71 -14.06
N ARG A 151 20.99 16.80 -13.52
CA ARG A 151 21.11 15.42 -14.04
C ARG A 151 19.95 14.51 -13.61
N MET A 152 19.18 14.95 -12.60
CA MET A 152 18.03 14.22 -12.05
C MET A 152 16.69 14.87 -12.38
N LYS A 153 16.66 16.01 -13.10
CA LYS A 153 15.39 16.64 -13.49
C LYS A 153 14.88 15.99 -14.78
N PRO A 154 13.67 15.41 -14.81
CA PRO A 154 13.16 14.77 -16.01
C PRO A 154 12.99 15.76 -17.16
N GLU A 155 13.37 15.35 -18.37
CA GLU A 155 13.21 16.13 -19.61
C GLU A 155 11.72 16.30 -20.00
N SER A 156 10.84 15.47 -19.45
CA SER A 156 9.37 15.56 -19.58
C SER A 156 8.73 15.33 -18.22
N SER A 157 8.39 16.42 -17.52
CA SER A 157 7.69 16.30 -16.24
C SER A 157 6.24 15.87 -16.46
N ILE A 158 5.71 15.09 -15.53
CA ILE A 158 4.28 14.78 -15.43
C ILE A 158 3.50 16.08 -15.36
N LYS A 159 4.08 17.10 -14.73
CA LYS A 159 3.60 18.48 -14.75
C LYS A 159 3.32 19.00 -16.17
N ILE A 160 4.19 18.74 -17.16
CA ILE A 160 3.96 19.15 -18.57
C ILE A 160 2.82 18.34 -19.21
N THR A 161 2.72 17.04 -18.92
CA THR A 161 1.64 16.18 -19.43
C THR A 161 0.27 16.59 -18.83
N ILE A 162 0.20 16.84 -17.52
CA ILE A 162 -0.99 17.37 -16.84
C ILE A 162 -1.37 18.74 -17.42
N LEU A 163 -0.40 19.65 -17.58
CA LEU A 163 -0.66 20.99 -18.13
C LEU A 163 -1.14 20.96 -19.59
N LYS A 164 -0.64 20.03 -20.42
CA LYS A 164 -1.11 19.86 -21.81
C LYS A 164 -2.53 19.33 -21.90
N VAL A 165 -2.94 18.46 -20.97
CA VAL A 165 -4.31 17.95 -20.88
C VAL A 165 -5.25 19.04 -20.34
N ALA A 166 -4.83 19.77 -19.29
CA ALA A 166 -5.62 20.86 -18.69
C ALA A 166 -5.78 22.09 -19.61
N ALA A 167 -4.80 22.39 -20.48
CA ALA A 167 -4.85 23.54 -21.39
C ALA A 167 -5.88 23.38 -22.52
N ASN A 168 -6.48 22.20 -22.71
CA ASN A 168 -7.33 21.93 -23.86
C ASN A 168 -8.83 22.17 -23.66
N GLU A 169 -9.35 22.46 -22.46
CA GLU A 169 -10.81 22.67 -22.32
C GLU A 169 -11.17 23.34 -20.97
N VAL A 170 -11.03 24.66 -20.89
CA VAL A 170 -11.76 25.48 -19.90
C VAL A 170 -12.92 26.15 -20.63
N ASN A 171 -14.01 25.41 -20.82
CA ASN A 171 -15.30 26.03 -21.08
C ASN A 171 -15.97 26.30 -19.72
N SER A 172 -15.67 27.48 -19.17
CA SER A 172 -16.54 28.13 -18.19
C SER A 172 -17.82 28.58 -18.90
N ALA A 173 -18.82 27.71 -18.95
CA ALA A 173 -20.19 28.12 -19.24
C ALA A 173 -20.91 28.30 -17.90
N ALA A 174 -20.96 29.56 -17.44
CA ALA A 174 -21.90 29.98 -16.43
C ALA A 174 -23.31 29.97 -17.03
N GLU A 175 -24.20 29.13 -16.49
CA GLU A 175 -25.56 29.45 -16.05
C GLU A 175 -26.30 28.17 -15.56
N GLU A 176 -27.22 28.37 -14.60
CA GLU A 176 -28.23 27.44 -14.05
C GLU A 176 -27.83 26.51 -12.88
N THR A 177 -27.90 27.06 -11.65
CA THR A 177 -28.53 26.57 -10.39
C THR A 177 -28.62 25.07 -10.02
N SER A 178 -27.97 24.15 -10.74
CA SER A 178 -28.09 22.70 -10.55
C SER A 178 -26.75 21.94 -10.64
N LEU A 179 -25.62 22.64 -10.58
CA LEU A 179 -24.31 22.00 -10.56
C LEU A 179 -24.00 21.45 -9.16
N ILE A 180 -23.50 20.21 -9.11
CA ILE A 180 -22.99 19.59 -7.89
C ILE A 180 -21.51 19.89 -7.78
N LYS A 181 -21.09 20.29 -6.57
CA LYS A 181 -19.68 20.41 -6.21
C LYS A 181 -19.11 19.05 -5.87
N VAL A 182 -18.08 18.62 -6.59
CA VAL A 182 -17.22 17.50 -6.21
C VAL A 182 -16.00 18.09 -5.49
N PRO A 183 -15.81 17.82 -4.18
CA PRO A 183 -14.66 18.32 -3.44
C PRO A 183 -13.33 17.86 -4.06
N GLN A 184 -12.28 18.65 -3.81
CA GLN A 184 -10.91 18.21 -4.07
C GLN A 184 -10.59 16.93 -3.27
N PHE A 185 -9.74 16.06 -3.83
CA PHE A 185 -9.33 14.79 -3.25
C PHE A 185 -10.47 13.79 -3.00
N THR A 186 -11.56 13.90 -3.76
CA THR A 186 -12.62 12.88 -3.77
C THR A 186 -12.08 11.61 -4.43
N PRO A 187 -12.10 10.45 -3.75
CA PRO A 187 -11.61 9.20 -4.31
C PRO A 187 -12.56 8.65 -5.39
N ILE A 188 -11.97 8.05 -6.42
CA ILE A 188 -12.65 7.41 -7.54
C ILE A 188 -11.98 6.06 -7.77
N LYS A 189 -12.71 4.97 -7.53
CA LYS A 189 -12.21 3.63 -7.83
C LYS A 189 -12.38 3.32 -9.31
N LEU A 190 -11.30 2.86 -9.93
CA LEU A 190 -11.25 2.44 -11.32
C LEU A 190 -10.88 0.97 -11.38
N ALA A 191 -11.41 0.25 -12.36
CA ALA A 191 -11.06 -1.12 -12.66
C ALA A 191 -10.47 -1.24 -14.07
N PHE A 192 -9.39 -2.00 -14.21
CA PHE A 192 -8.83 -2.34 -15.51
C PHE A 192 -9.83 -3.18 -16.32
N THR A 193 -10.09 -2.81 -17.57
CA THR A 193 -11.04 -3.57 -18.41
C THR A 193 -10.37 -4.69 -19.19
N GLU A 194 -9.05 -4.60 -19.37
CA GLU A 194 -8.27 -5.49 -20.24
C GLU A 194 -7.00 -5.96 -19.54
N LEU A 195 -6.52 -7.13 -19.97
CA LEU A 195 -5.25 -7.67 -19.49
C LEU A 195 -4.10 -6.86 -20.06
N SER A 196 -3.24 -6.35 -19.20
CA SER A 196 -2.03 -5.62 -19.59
C SER A 196 -0.79 -6.36 -19.12
N ALA A 197 0.26 -6.41 -19.94
CA ALA A 197 1.50 -7.08 -19.58
C ALA A 197 2.72 -6.28 -20.03
N SER A 198 3.79 -6.28 -19.22
CA SER A 198 4.97 -5.44 -19.45
C SER A 198 5.77 -5.80 -20.71
N ASN A 199 5.61 -7.03 -21.21
CA ASN A 199 6.22 -7.49 -22.46
C ASN A 199 5.37 -7.24 -23.72
N LYS A 200 4.15 -6.73 -23.56
CA LYS A 200 3.23 -6.46 -24.67
C LYS A 200 2.89 -4.97 -24.80
N ALA A 201 2.67 -4.30 -23.68
CA ALA A 201 2.39 -2.87 -23.66
C ALA A 201 3.64 -2.06 -24.06
N LYS A 202 3.42 -0.87 -24.62
CA LYS A 202 4.48 0.09 -24.95
C LYS A 202 4.23 1.42 -24.28
N THR A 203 5.30 2.15 -24.01
CA THR A 203 5.21 3.54 -23.59
C THR A 203 4.40 4.35 -24.62
N ASN A 204 3.52 5.20 -24.11
CA ASN A 204 2.51 5.99 -24.82
C ASN A 204 1.29 5.23 -25.36
N ASP A 205 1.18 3.91 -25.13
CA ASP A 205 -0.08 3.20 -25.41
C ASP A 205 -1.17 3.67 -24.43
N ILE A 206 -2.43 3.60 -24.89
CA ILE A 206 -3.60 3.93 -24.07
C ILE A 206 -4.05 2.66 -23.34
N VAL A 207 -4.32 2.78 -22.04
CA VAL A 207 -4.99 1.76 -21.26
C VAL A 207 -6.42 2.20 -20.95
N THR A 208 -7.38 1.29 -21.13
CA THR A 208 -8.78 1.56 -20.81
C THR A 208 -9.10 1.03 -19.42
N LEU A 209 -9.70 1.90 -18.61
CA LEU A 209 -10.26 1.58 -17.31
C LEU A 209 -11.74 1.99 -17.31
N GLN A 210 -12.46 1.55 -16.29
CA GLN A 210 -13.82 2.01 -16.04
C GLN A 210 -13.99 2.36 -14.57
N VAL A 211 -14.87 3.32 -14.29
CA VAL A 211 -15.30 3.63 -12.93
C VAL A 211 -15.98 2.41 -12.31
N ALA A 212 -15.42 1.90 -11.21
CA ALA A 212 -15.85 0.63 -10.59
C ALA A 212 -17.17 0.79 -9.81
N GLU A 213 -17.39 1.96 -9.21
CA GLU A 213 -18.56 2.31 -8.40
C GLU A 213 -18.98 3.77 -8.63
N ASP A 214 -20.25 4.09 -8.41
CA ASP A 214 -20.76 5.46 -8.58
C ASP A 214 -20.00 6.43 -7.65
N VAL A 215 -19.51 7.53 -8.21
CA VAL A 215 -18.91 8.63 -7.45
C VAL A 215 -20.03 9.59 -7.06
N VAL A 216 -20.20 9.79 -5.77
CA VAL A 216 -21.30 10.56 -5.21
C VAL A 216 -20.79 11.81 -4.49
N SER A 217 -21.52 12.91 -4.62
CA SER A 217 -21.35 14.10 -3.78
C SER A 217 -22.71 14.54 -3.24
N GLY A 218 -22.85 14.55 -1.91
CA GLY A 218 -24.16 14.59 -1.27
C GLY A 218 -25.00 13.35 -1.65
N ASN A 219 -26.21 13.57 -2.17
CA ASN A 219 -27.14 12.50 -2.59
C ASN A 219 -27.20 12.30 -4.12
N GLN A 220 -26.23 12.82 -4.87
CA GLN A 220 -26.28 12.80 -6.32
C GLN A 220 -25.05 12.13 -6.91
N VAL A 221 -25.27 11.32 -7.95
CA VAL A 221 -24.19 10.69 -8.72
C VAL A 221 -23.53 11.73 -9.62
N CYS A 222 -22.24 11.93 -9.40
CA CYS A 222 -21.37 12.86 -10.13
C CYS A 222 -20.66 12.14 -11.30
N VAL A 223 -20.25 10.89 -11.08
CA VAL A 223 -19.66 10.03 -12.11
C VAL A 223 -20.30 8.65 -11.99
N ALA A 224 -20.86 8.14 -13.08
CA ALA A 224 -21.52 6.85 -13.07
C ALA A 224 -20.50 5.70 -13.10
N ARG A 225 -20.85 4.59 -12.45
CA ARG A 225 -20.22 3.30 -12.66
C ARG A 225 -20.23 2.94 -14.14
N GLY A 226 -19.11 2.40 -14.61
CA GLY A 226 -18.90 2.05 -16.01
C GLY A 226 -18.47 3.22 -16.89
N THR A 227 -18.37 4.45 -16.37
CA THR A 227 -17.76 5.56 -17.11
C THR A 227 -16.34 5.18 -17.52
N VAL A 228 -16.05 5.28 -18.82
CA VAL A 228 -14.76 4.91 -19.40
C VAL A 228 -13.71 5.95 -19.04
N VAL A 229 -12.55 5.48 -18.58
CA VAL A 229 -11.39 6.29 -18.22
C VAL A 229 -10.20 5.85 -19.04
N LYS A 230 -9.45 6.81 -19.58
CA LYS A 230 -8.24 6.54 -20.37
C LYS A 230 -7.01 6.87 -19.54
N GLY A 231 -6.18 5.87 -19.31
CA GLY A 231 -4.83 6.04 -18.81
C GLY A 231 -3.80 5.99 -19.93
N LEU A 232 -2.58 6.39 -19.62
CA LEU A 232 -1.42 6.34 -20.50
C LEU A 232 -0.36 5.45 -19.87
N PHE A 233 0.16 4.48 -20.62
CA PHE A 233 1.38 3.78 -20.24
C PHE A 233 2.57 4.75 -20.31
N TRP A 234 2.96 5.30 -19.17
CA TRP A 234 4.01 6.31 -19.09
C TRP A 234 5.41 5.69 -19.22
N ASN A 235 5.63 4.56 -18.54
CA ASN A 235 6.88 3.83 -18.64
C ASN A 235 6.58 2.33 -18.59
N VAL A 236 6.95 1.62 -19.66
CA VAL A 236 6.79 0.17 -19.73
C VAL A 236 8.12 -0.45 -20.07
N ARG A 237 8.53 -1.44 -19.28
CA ARG A 237 9.75 -2.20 -19.52
C ARG A 237 9.45 -3.69 -19.43
N PRO A 238 9.76 -4.48 -20.46
CA PRO A 238 9.70 -5.94 -20.33
C PRO A 238 10.75 -6.41 -19.33
N ALA A 239 10.51 -7.57 -18.74
CA ALA A 239 11.53 -8.24 -17.95
C ALA A 239 12.75 -8.59 -18.80
N ARG A 240 13.94 -8.53 -18.20
CA ARG A 240 15.22 -8.77 -18.88
C ARG A 240 16.03 -9.85 -18.15
N GLY A 241 17.17 -10.22 -18.73
CA GLY A 241 18.14 -11.10 -18.05
C GLY A 241 18.72 -10.43 -16.80
N TYR A 242 19.53 -11.17 -16.04
CA TYR A 242 20.09 -10.73 -14.76
C TYR A 242 19.02 -10.43 -13.68
N GLY A 243 17.88 -11.10 -13.75
CA GLY A 243 16.80 -10.92 -12.78
C GLY A 243 16.17 -9.52 -12.81
N MET A 244 16.33 -8.76 -13.90
CA MET A 244 15.70 -7.45 -14.01
C MET A 244 14.20 -7.61 -14.28
N PRO A 245 13.33 -7.15 -13.35
CA PRO A 245 11.90 -7.32 -13.49
C PRO A 245 11.29 -6.42 -14.56
N GLY A 246 10.11 -6.81 -15.04
CA GLY A 246 9.28 -5.91 -15.85
C GLY A 246 8.72 -4.76 -15.01
N LEU A 247 8.34 -3.66 -15.66
CA LEU A 247 7.72 -2.49 -15.03
C LEU A 247 6.53 -2.04 -15.88
N ILE A 248 5.43 -1.68 -15.22
CA ILE A 248 4.34 -0.91 -15.78
C ILE A 248 4.10 0.31 -14.87
N ASP A 249 4.18 1.50 -15.46
CA ASP A 249 3.82 2.78 -14.86
C ASP A 249 2.74 3.44 -15.72
N ILE A 250 1.58 3.70 -15.12
CA ILE A 250 0.40 4.25 -15.77
C ILE A 250 0.04 5.57 -15.10
N ILE A 251 -0.19 6.59 -15.93
CA ILE A 251 -0.74 7.88 -15.50
C ILE A 251 -2.18 7.99 -15.97
N ILE A 252 -3.07 8.42 -15.07
CA ILE A 252 -4.47 8.68 -15.35
C ILE A 252 -4.69 10.17 -15.10
N PRO A 253 -4.71 11.01 -16.15
CA PRO A 253 -4.75 12.46 -15.97
C PRO A 253 -6.17 12.99 -15.69
N GLU A 254 -7.20 12.30 -16.18
CA GLU A 254 -8.58 12.77 -16.11
C GLU A 254 -9.60 11.63 -16.17
N VAL A 255 -10.83 11.94 -15.72
CA VAL A 255 -12.02 11.11 -15.90
C VAL A 255 -12.97 11.84 -16.85
N GLN A 256 -13.32 11.20 -17.97
CA GLN A 256 -14.22 11.78 -18.96
C GLN A 256 -15.69 11.52 -18.55
N ILE A 257 -16.35 12.53 -17.98
CA ILE A 257 -17.73 12.43 -17.50
C ILE A 257 -18.72 12.49 -18.67
N SER A 258 -18.43 13.31 -19.68
CA SER A 258 -19.23 13.43 -20.90
C SER A 258 -18.33 13.74 -22.11
N PRO A 259 -18.85 13.79 -23.35
CA PRO A 259 -18.05 14.15 -24.53
C PRO A 259 -17.28 15.48 -24.40
N THR A 260 -17.78 16.42 -23.58
CA THR A 260 -17.23 17.78 -23.43
C THR A 260 -16.82 18.12 -22.00
N VAL A 261 -16.91 17.18 -21.05
CA VAL A 261 -16.59 17.40 -19.64
C VAL A 261 -15.56 16.37 -19.19
N ARG A 262 -14.39 16.88 -18.81
CA ARG A 262 -13.25 16.11 -18.31
C ARG A 262 -12.89 16.61 -16.92
N MET A 263 -12.85 15.70 -15.96
CA MET A 263 -12.50 16.01 -14.58
C MET A 263 -11.03 15.65 -14.34
N PRO A 264 -10.16 16.61 -14.03
CA PRO A 264 -8.76 16.34 -13.72
C PRO A 264 -8.61 15.49 -12.46
N VAL A 265 -7.72 14.49 -12.52
CA VAL A 265 -7.44 13.61 -11.38
C VAL A 265 -5.94 13.49 -11.09
N ILE A 266 -5.65 13.06 -9.88
CA ILE A 266 -4.38 12.56 -9.41
C ILE A 266 -4.50 11.03 -9.49
N GLY A 267 -3.98 10.45 -10.56
CA GLY A 267 -4.08 9.02 -10.79
C GLY A 267 -2.76 8.47 -11.29
N ARG A 268 -2.17 7.56 -10.50
CA ARG A 268 -0.96 6.86 -10.89
C ARG A 268 -0.95 5.44 -10.36
N TYR A 269 -0.48 4.52 -11.20
CA TYR A 269 -0.34 3.11 -10.86
C TYR A 269 1.03 2.64 -11.30
N ILE A 270 1.85 2.17 -10.36
CA ILE A 270 3.21 1.71 -10.62
C ILE A 270 3.36 0.32 -10.03
N VAL A 271 3.66 -0.64 -10.88
CA VAL A 271 3.92 -2.01 -10.46
C VAL A 271 5.11 -2.55 -11.22
N ALA A 272 6.00 -3.21 -10.49
CA ALA A 272 7.09 -3.97 -11.07
C ALA A 272 6.92 -5.46 -10.77
N GLY A 273 7.47 -6.29 -11.65
CA GLY A 273 7.34 -7.75 -11.53
C GLY A 273 8.26 -8.27 -10.42
N ASN A 274 7.86 -9.33 -9.74
CA ASN A 274 8.75 -9.95 -8.78
C ASN A 274 9.74 -10.88 -9.48
N ALA A 275 11.00 -10.45 -9.58
CA ALA A 275 12.01 -11.23 -10.28
C ALA A 275 12.53 -12.47 -9.52
N LYS A 276 12.22 -12.66 -8.22
CA LYS A 276 13.22 -13.31 -7.34
C LYS A 276 12.73 -14.41 -6.38
N VAL A 277 11.58 -15.02 -6.61
CA VAL A 277 11.21 -16.27 -5.88
C VAL A 277 12.22 -17.41 -6.17
N ASP A 278 13.00 -17.32 -7.25
CA ASP A 278 13.98 -18.35 -7.63
C ASP A 278 15.44 -18.08 -7.16
N GLU A 279 15.77 -16.88 -6.65
CA GLU A 279 17.14 -16.58 -6.16
C GLU A 279 17.45 -17.23 -4.80
N ALA A 280 16.45 -17.38 -3.92
CA ALA A 280 16.60 -18.14 -2.67
C ALA A 280 16.97 -19.61 -2.94
N ARG A 281 16.44 -20.18 -4.04
CA ARG A 281 16.75 -21.55 -4.49
C ARG A 281 18.14 -21.71 -5.10
N ALA A 282 18.65 -20.72 -5.82
CA ALA A 282 20.01 -20.79 -6.36
C ALA A 282 21.06 -20.76 -5.22
N ARG A 283 20.76 -20.06 -4.12
CA ARG A 283 21.58 -20.08 -2.89
C ARG A 283 21.49 -21.41 -2.14
N GLU A 284 20.31 -22.04 -2.04
CA GLU A 284 20.20 -23.36 -1.39
C GLU A 284 20.77 -24.51 -2.25
N ALA A 285 20.59 -24.47 -3.57
CA ALA A 285 21.11 -25.49 -4.48
C ALA A 285 22.65 -25.45 -4.62
N SER A 286 23.29 -24.31 -4.35
CA SER A 286 24.76 -24.19 -4.34
C SER A 286 25.40 -24.62 -3.00
N ILE A 287 24.61 -24.73 -1.93
CA ILE A 287 25.05 -25.27 -0.63
C ILE A 287 24.84 -26.80 -0.57
N GLY A 288 23.99 -27.36 -1.43
CA GLY A 288 23.57 -28.78 -1.41
C GLY A 288 24.57 -29.82 -1.92
N ASN A 289 25.77 -29.44 -2.40
CA ASN A 289 26.76 -30.41 -2.92
C ASN A 289 28.18 -30.16 -2.36
N SER A 290 28.33 -30.22 -1.04
CA SER A 290 29.65 -30.44 -0.41
C SER A 290 29.54 -31.35 0.81
N SER A 291 29.18 -32.61 0.56
CA SER A 291 29.48 -33.71 1.48
C SER A 291 30.84 -34.31 1.10
N ALA A 292 31.91 -33.81 1.71
CA ALA A 292 33.09 -34.61 2.05
C ALA A 292 34.05 -33.84 2.98
N ASN A 293 34.07 -34.26 4.25
CA ASN A 293 35.15 -34.21 5.24
C ASN A 293 35.80 -32.89 5.69
N GLU A 294 35.74 -32.73 7.02
CA GLU A 294 36.78 -32.29 7.96
C GLU A 294 37.47 -30.92 7.75
N GLY A 295 37.14 -30.00 8.66
CA GLY A 295 38.12 -29.16 9.34
C GLY A 295 38.56 -27.86 8.66
N ILE A 296 38.62 -26.81 9.50
CA ILE A 296 39.35 -25.55 9.30
C ILE A 296 38.63 -24.53 8.40
N GLY A 297 38.46 -23.32 8.96
CA GLY A 297 37.69 -22.24 8.38
C GLY A 297 38.14 -21.82 6.98
N ALA A 298 37.16 -21.43 6.18
CA ALA A 298 37.38 -20.62 4.99
C ALA A 298 36.19 -19.70 4.76
N ILE A 299 36.51 -18.42 4.73
CA ILE A 299 35.73 -17.34 4.15
C ILE A 299 35.28 -17.77 2.75
N LEU A 300 33.97 -17.79 2.51
CA LEU A 300 33.38 -17.75 1.16
C LEU A 300 32.35 -16.62 1.07
N VAL A 301 32.73 -15.48 1.65
CA VAL A 301 32.27 -14.16 1.19
C VAL A 301 33.16 -13.80 0.00
N GLY A 302 32.64 -13.85 -1.24
CA GLY A 302 33.27 -13.08 -2.33
C GLY A 302 33.31 -13.61 -3.76
N THR A 303 33.00 -14.87 -4.08
CA THR A 303 33.32 -15.41 -5.43
C THR A 303 32.21 -16.21 -6.11
N LEU A 304 31.01 -15.64 -6.22
CA LEU A 304 29.97 -16.14 -7.14
C LEU A 304 29.36 -15.04 -8.02
N ILE A 305 30.07 -13.91 -8.20
CA ILE A 305 29.68 -12.82 -9.10
C ILE A 305 30.32 -12.99 -10.50
N ALA A 306 31.24 -13.95 -10.71
CA ALA A 306 32.08 -13.99 -11.91
C ALA A 306 31.85 -15.14 -12.90
N SER A 307 30.83 -16.00 -12.76
CA SER A 307 30.64 -17.14 -13.67
C SER A 307 29.19 -17.30 -14.14
N GLY A 308 28.84 -16.68 -15.28
CA GLY A 308 27.87 -17.15 -16.29
C GLY A 308 26.39 -17.40 -15.93
N PHE A 309 26.02 -17.69 -14.68
CA PHE A 309 24.67 -18.11 -14.29
C PHE A 309 23.73 -16.94 -13.97
N ALA A 310 24.26 -15.79 -13.53
CA ALA A 310 23.47 -14.57 -13.40
C ALA A 310 22.86 -14.12 -14.75
N ALA A 311 23.51 -14.45 -15.88
CA ALA A 311 23.01 -14.14 -17.21
C ALA A 311 21.78 -14.98 -17.63
N GLN A 312 21.45 -16.07 -16.91
CA GLN A 312 20.33 -16.97 -17.23
C GLN A 312 19.07 -16.73 -16.39
N VAL A 313 19.15 -15.96 -15.29
CA VAL A 313 17.97 -15.60 -14.51
C VAL A 313 17.22 -14.50 -15.26
N ARG A 314 16.01 -14.81 -15.71
CA ARG A 314 15.11 -13.83 -16.32
C ARG A 314 14.20 -13.25 -15.24
N GLY A 315 14.07 -11.94 -15.17
CA GLY A 315 13.04 -11.34 -14.32
C GLY A 315 11.64 -11.74 -14.78
N LYS A 316 10.62 -11.44 -13.96
CA LYS A 316 9.22 -11.69 -14.32
C LYS A 316 8.60 -10.44 -14.90
N ASP A 317 7.81 -10.63 -15.95
CA ASP A 317 6.95 -9.60 -16.48
C ASP A 317 5.79 -9.31 -15.52
N VAL A 318 5.33 -8.07 -15.52
CA VAL A 318 4.11 -7.65 -14.83
C VAL A 318 2.91 -8.13 -15.65
N ILE A 319 1.88 -8.62 -14.96
CA ILE A 319 0.56 -8.86 -15.54
C ILE A 319 -0.47 -8.15 -14.67
N ILE A 320 -1.23 -7.23 -15.27
CA ILE A 320 -2.39 -6.58 -14.67
C ILE A 320 -3.63 -7.29 -15.22
N SER A 321 -4.43 -7.86 -14.33
CA SER A 321 -5.62 -8.62 -14.72
C SER A 321 -6.83 -7.69 -14.89
N PRO A 322 -7.77 -8.02 -15.81
CA PRO A 322 -9.06 -7.36 -15.84
C PRO A 322 -9.75 -7.43 -14.47
N GLY A 323 -10.41 -6.35 -14.08
CA GLY A 323 -11.09 -6.22 -12.79
C GLY A 323 -10.19 -5.82 -11.63
N GLN A 324 -8.86 -5.79 -11.80
CA GLN A 324 -7.96 -5.22 -10.79
C GLN A 324 -8.28 -3.73 -10.60
N GLU A 325 -8.30 -3.27 -9.35
CA GLU A 325 -8.74 -1.92 -9.00
C GLU A 325 -7.58 -0.99 -8.66
N VAL A 326 -7.74 0.30 -8.98
CA VAL A 326 -6.87 1.40 -8.57
C VAL A 326 -7.73 2.58 -8.13
N THR A 327 -7.31 3.28 -7.09
CA THR A 327 -7.97 4.53 -6.66
C THR A 327 -7.23 5.72 -7.25
N VAL A 328 -7.99 6.65 -7.83
CA VAL A 328 -7.52 7.98 -8.23
C VAL A 328 -8.30 9.03 -7.46
N TRP A 329 -7.83 10.28 -7.44
CA TRP A 329 -8.46 11.34 -6.66
C TRP A 329 -8.70 12.58 -7.48
N THR A 330 -9.79 13.31 -7.23
CA THR A 330 -9.98 14.61 -7.91
C THR A 330 -8.86 15.57 -7.55
N ARG A 331 -8.27 16.20 -8.57
CA ARG A 331 -7.13 17.10 -8.40
C ARG A 331 -7.54 18.44 -7.82
N ASP A 332 -8.66 18.95 -8.28
CA ASP A 332 -9.22 20.24 -7.91
C ASP A 332 -10.69 20.07 -7.54
N GLU A 333 -11.26 21.09 -6.90
CA GLU A 333 -12.70 21.22 -6.81
C GLU A 333 -13.31 21.30 -8.21
N PHE A 334 -14.34 20.48 -8.47
CA PHE A 334 -14.92 20.35 -9.79
C PHE A 334 -16.45 20.41 -9.75
N TRP A 335 -17.07 21.10 -10.71
CA TRP A 335 -18.52 21.29 -10.76
C TRP A 335 -19.11 20.49 -11.91
N VAL A 336 -20.06 19.60 -11.61
CA VAL A 336 -20.64 18.68 -12.59
C VAL A 336 -22.17 18.76 -12.61
N LYS A 337 -22.76 18.53 -13.78
CA LYS A 337 -24.20 18.33 -13.86
C LYS A 337 -24.56 16.96 -13.26
N PRO A 338 -25.60 16.87 -12.40
CA PRO A 338 -26.11 15.61 -11.92
C PRO A 338 -26.47 14.70 -13.09
N LEU A 339 -26.11 13.41 -13.02
CA LEU A 339 -26.52 12.43 -14.01
C LEU A 339 -27.99 11.99 -13.89
N GLY A 340 -28.81 12.72 -13.10
CA GLY A 340 -30.25 12.49 -12.92
C GLY A 340 -30.61 11.23 -12.11
N HIS A 341 -29.67 10.34 -11.86
CA HIS A 341 -29.82 9.20 -10.99
C HIS A 341 -29.56 9.66 -9.56
N GLN A 342 -30.64 9.84 -8.78
CA GLN A 342 -30.48 9.81 -7.34
C GLN A 342 -30.04 8.40 -7.00
N VAL A 343 -28.93 8.27 -6.27
CA VAL A 343 -28.68 7.02 -5.56
C VAL A 343 -29.95 6.83 -4.71
N PRO A 344 -30.68 5.70 -4.80
CA PRO A 344 -31.70 5.42 -3.80
C PRO A 344 -31.01 5.67 -2.49
N VAL A 345 -31.57 6.52 -1.62
CA VAL A 345 -30.96 6.81 -0.31
C VAL A 345 -30.73 5.44 0.31
N THR A 346 -29.52 4.91 0.14
CA THR A 346 -28.98 3.87 0.95
C THR A 346 -28.95 4.62 2.24
N THR A 347 -29.93 4.28 3.09
CA THR A 347 -30.03 4.72 4.47
C THR A 347 -28.61 4.99 4.90
N PRO A 348 -28.23 6.26 5.18
CA PRO A 348 -26.83 6.65 5.34
C PRO A 348 -26.20 5.52 6.12
N ILE A 349 -25.17 4.85 5.57
CA ILE A 349 -24.44 3.84 6.33
C ILE A 349 -24.21 4.57 7.64
N PRO A 350 -24.87 4.14 8.73
CA PRO A 350 -24.92 4.98 9.91
C PRO A 350 -23.47 5.30 10.19
N ASP A 351 -23.20 6.56 10.52
CA ASP A 351 -21.88 6.97 10.97
C ASP A 351 -21.68 6.21 12.29
N HIS A 352 -21.35 4.93 12.15
CA HIS A 352 -21.35 3.98 13.23
C HIS A 352 -20.14 4.38 14.00
N THR A 353 -20.37 4.89 15.19
CA THR A 353 -19.29 5.14 16.11
C THR A 353 -18.53 3.83 16.32
N LEU A 354 -17.26 3.91 16.68
CA LEU A 354 -16.48 2.70 16.99
C LEU A 354 -17.21 1.82 18.02
N GLU A 355 -17.95 2.44 18.94
CA GLU A 355 -18.81 1.76 19.91
C GLU A 355 -20.00 1.02 19.24
N ASP A 356 -20.66 1.61 18.25
CA ASP A 356 -21.74 0.96 17.50
C ASP A 356 -21.24 -0.24 16.70
N LEU A 357 -20.04 -0.14 16.11
CA LEU A 357 -19.43 -1.26 15.41
C LEU A 357 -18.97 -2.32 16.40
N LYS A 358 -18.34 -1.93 17.51
CA LYS A 358 -17.89 -2.84 18.58
C LYS A 358 -19.06 -3.63 19.17
N ALA A 359 -20.23 -3.02 19.34
CA ALA A 359 -21.44 -3.69 19.80
C ALA A 359 -21.95 -4.78 18.83
N GLN A 360 -21.60 -4.70 17.54
CA GLN A 360 -21.91 -5.69 16.52
C GLN A 360 -20.84 -6.79 16.42
N ILE A 361 -19.67 -6.59 17.04
CA ILE A 361 -18.63 -7.59 17.09
C ILE A 361 -18.95 -8.59 18.20
N PRO A 362 -19.13 -9.89 17.88
CA PRO A 362 -19.33 -10.91 18.89
C PRO A 362 -18.09 -11.05 19.78
N GLN A 363 -18.28 -11.45 21.04
CA GLN A 363 -17.18 -11.81 21.94
C GLN A 363 -16.35 -12.96 21.37
N ASP A 364 -15.08 -13.08 21.76
CA ASP A 364 -14.18 -14.16 21.32
C ASP A 364 -14.07 -14.27 19.79
N VAL A 365 -14.18 -13.12 19.11
CA VAL A 365 -13.98 -13.01 17.67
C VAL A 365 -12.51 -13.27 17.33
N ILE A 366 -12.26 -14.02 16.26
CA ILE A 366 -10.92 -14.24 15.74
C ILE A 366 -10.71 -13.30 14.54
N PHE A 367 -9.64 -12.51 14.60
CA PHE A 367 -9.16 -11.66 13.51
C PHE A 367 -7.98 -12.33 12.81
N PRO A 368 -8.19 -12.99 11.65
CA PRO A 368 -7.12 -13.67 10.95
C PRO A 368 -6.32 -12.70 10.07
N PHE A 369 -5.01 -12.87 10.13
CA PHE A 369 -4.04 -12.32 9.19
C PHE A 369 -3.43 -13.46 8.38
N ILE A 370 -3.50 -13.40 7.06
CA ILE A 370 -2.96 -14.44 6.17
C ILE A 370 -1.75 -13.88 5.43
N ALA A 371 -0.55 -14.30 5.83
CA ALA A 371 0.67 -14.07 5.06
C ALA A 371 0.84 -15.21 4.05
N ALA A 372 0.74 -14.91 2.76
CA ALA A 372 0.90 -15.89 1.70
C ALA A 372 1.68 -15.29 0.51
N PRO A 373 2.38 -16.11 -0.28
CA PRO A 373 2.98 -15.67 -1.54
C PRO A 373 1.92 -15.08 -2.48
N GLU A 374 2.32 -14.15 -3.33
CA GLU A 374 1.45 -13.48 -4.32
C GLU A 374 0.74 -14.42 -5.29
N THR A 375 1.28 -15.62 -5.48
CA THR A 375 0.66 -16.65 -6.31
C THR A 375 -0.58 -17.27 -5.69
N VAL A 376 -0.85 -16.97 -4.41
CA VAL A 376 -2.01 -17.43 -3.66
C VAL A 376 -3.01 -16.28 -3.53
N ASP A 377 -4.24 -16.51 -3.97
CA ASP A 377 -5.33 -15.55 -3.81
C ASP A 377 -5.69 -15.43 -2.32
N GLN A 378 -5.27 -14.32 -1.69
CA GLN A 378 -5.51 -14.07 -0.27
C GLN A 378 -7.00 -13.89 0.04
N THR A 379 -7.79 -13.33 -0.88
CA THR A 379 -9.24 -13.15 -0.69
C THR A 379 -9.94 -14.51 -0.67
N LYS A 380 -9.60 -15.40 -1.60
CA LYS A 380 -10.09 -16.78 -1.59
C LYS A 380 -9.62 -17.54 -0.36
N SER A 381 -8.37 -17.36 0.05
CA SER A 381 -7.80 -18.00 1.24
C SER A 381 -8.52 -17.55 2.51
N TYR A 382 -8.82 -16.26 2.64
CA TYR A 382 -9.62 -15.72 3.74
C TYR A 382 -11.03 -16.29 3.73
N GLY A 383 -11.72 -16.27 2.58
CA GLY A 383 -13.07 -16.83 2.45
C GLY A 383 -13.12 -18.32 2.78
N LEU A 384 -12.09 -19.07 2.39
CA LEU A 384 -11.95 -20.48 2.75
C LEU A 384 -11.71 -20.67 4.25
N LEU A 385 -10.77 -19.93 4.85
CA LEU A 385 -10.49 -20.00 6.28
C LEU A 385 -11.76 -19.72 7.10
N PHE A 386 -12.49 -18.67 6.74
CA PHE A 386 -13.77 -18.31 7.32
C PHE A 386 -14.80 -19.45 7.19
N SER A 387 -14.92 -20.05 6.01
CA SER A 387 -15.79 -21.21 5.78
C SER A 387 -15.41 -22.41 6.65
N GLN A 388 -14.11 -22.70 6.79
CA GLN A 388 -13.62 -23.78 7.65
C GLN A 388 -13.87 -23.49 9.13
N PHE A 389 -13.70 -22.24 9.59
CA PHE A 389 -13.99 -21.88 10.98
C PHE A 389 -15.46 -22.04 11.31
N ASN A 390 -16.35 -21.65 10.40
CA ASN A 390 -17.79 -21.89 10.55
C ASN A 390 -18.12 -23.40 10.55
N GLN A 391 -17.50 -24.17 9.65
CA GLN A 391 -17.68 -25.62 9.57
C GLN A 391 -17.24 -26.32 10.87
N TYR A 392 -16.10 -25.93 11.42
CA TYR A 392 -15.53 -26.50 12.65
C TYR A 392 -16.01 -25.82 13.93
N LYS A 393 -16.88 -24.82 13.82
CA LYS A 393 -17.36 -24.01 14.95
C LYS A 393 -16.23 -23.36 15.77
N ILE A 394 -15.15 -22.94 15.09
CA ILE A 394 -13.99 -22.28 15.70
C ILE A 394 -14.23 -20.77 15.77
N GLY A 395 -14.30 -20.26 16.99
CA GLY A 395 -14.41 -18.85 17.33
C GLY A 395 -15.68 -18.18 16.82
N ASN A 396 -15.82 -16.90 17.17
CA ASN A 396 -16.66 -16.03 16.40
C ASN A 396 -15.89 -15.47 15.21
N THR A 397 -16.57 -15.32 14.08
CA THR A 397 -16.04 -14.68 12.89
C THR A 397 -17.02 -13.61 12.47
N ILE A 398 -16.52 -12.56 11.83
CA ILE A 398 -17.35 -11.44 11.39
C ILE A 398 -17.38 -11.38 9.86
N PRO A 399 -18.51 -10.99 9.25
CA PRO A 399 -18.59 -10.79 7.82
C PRO A 399 -17.55 -9.78 7.34
N SER A 400 -16.96 -10.00 6.16
CA SER A 400 -15.90 -9.15 5.61
C SER A 400 -16.28 -7.66 5.52
N ALA A 401 -17.56 -7.35 5.25
CA ALA A 401 -18.06 -5.98 5.22
C ALA A 401 -18.01 -5.29 6.60
N LEU A 402 -18.39 -6.02 7.66
CA LEU A 402 -18.32 -5.53 9.04
C LEU A 402 -16.86 -5.42 9.50
N TYR A 403 -16.02 -6.38 9.13
CA TYR A 403 -14.59 -6.33 9.40
C TYR A 403 -13.94 -5.08 8.81
N TRP A 404 -14.19 -4.79 7.53
CA TRP A 404 -13.63 -3.62 6.86
C TRP A 404 -14.06 -2.30 7.53
N ALA A 405 -15.35 -2.15 7.82
CA ALA A 405 -15.86 -0.97 8.53
C ALA A 405 -15.22 -0.81 9.91
N TYR A 406 -15.07 -1.91 10.64
CA TYR A 406 -14.44 -1.93 11.96
C TYR A 406 -12.95 -1.59 11.89
N GLN A 407 -12.23 -2.17 10.95
CA GLN A 407 -10.81 -1.92 10.71
C GLN A 407 -10.56 -0.44 10.36
N LEU A 408 -11.40 0.16 9.52
CA LEU A 408 -11.33 1.58 9.17
C LEU A 408 -11.63 2.50 10.37
N ALA A 409 -12.53 2.09 11.26
CA ALA A 409 -12.83 2.84 12.48
C ALA A 409 -11.68 2.76 13.50
N VAL A 410 -11.11 1.57 13.67
CA VAL A 410 -9.96 1.31 14.55
C VAL A 410 -8.68 1.95 14.00
N SER A 411 -8.51 2.03 12.68
CA SER A 411 -7.27 2.54 12.09
C SER A 411 -6.99 4.00 12.43
N LYS A 412 -8.03 4.78 12.75
CA LYS A 412 -7.91 6.15 13.27
C LYS A 412 -7.22 6.23 14.64
N GLN A 413 -7.08 5.10 15.34
CA GLN A 413 -6.49 4.99 16.68
C GLN A 413 -5.25 4.09 16.71
N LEU A 414 -4.76 3.64 15.54
CA LEU A 414 -3.59 2.76 15.44
C LEU A 414 -2.34 3.43 16.01
N GLN A 415 -1.60 2.68 16.82
CA GLN A 415 -0.24 3.08 17.18
C GLN A 415 0.70 2.85 15.98
N PRO A 416 1.75 3.68 15.79
CA PRO A 416 2.73 3.46 14.74
C PRO A 416 3.32 2.04 14.79
N GLY A 417 3.28 1.34 13.65
CA GLY A 417 3.79 -0.04 13.53
C GLY A 417 2.87 -1.15 14.07
N GLU A 418 1.70 -0.81 14.62
CA GLU A 418 0.71 -1.81 15.02
C GLU A 418 -0.06 -2.33 13.80
N LEU A 419 -0.30 -3.66 13.75
CA LEU A 419 -1.11 -4.23 12.67
C LEU A 419 -2.59 -3.95 12.90
N PRO A 420 -3.35 -3.59 11.85
CA PRO A 420 -4.78 -3.37 11.95
C PRO A 420 -5.54 -4.53 12.60
N GLU A 421 -5.17 -5.78 12.30
CA GLU A 421 -5.77 -7.00 12.87
C GLU A 421 -5.55 -7.08 14.39
N ILE A 422 -4.34 -6.74 14.85
CA ILE A 422 -3.99 -6.72 16.27
C ILE A 422 -4.79 -5.63 16.98
N ALA A 423 -4.83 -4.42 16.41
CA ALA A 423 -5.60 -3.32 16.97
C ALA A 423 -7.10 -3.67 17.04
N CYS A 424 -7.66 -4.25 15.97
CA CYS A 424 -9.04 -4.72 15.96
C CYS A 424 -9.29 -5.76 17.04
N ALA A 425 -8.39 -6.74 17.18
CA ALA A 425 -8.49 -7.77 18.20
C ALA A 425 -8.42 -7.20 19.62
N LYS A 426 -7.53 -6.22 19.88
CA LYS A 426 -7.46 -5.52 21.17
C LYS A 426 -8.75 -4.76 21.49
N VAL A 427 -9.24 -3.94 20.56
CA VAL A 427 -10.41 -3.09 20.76
C VAL A 427 -11.68 -3.95 20.94
N ALA A 428 -11.79 -5.06 20.21
CA ALA A 428 -12.92 -5.99 20.31
C ALA A 428 -12.83 -6.96 21.48
N HIS A 429 -11.70 -7.01 22.21
CA HIS A 429 -11.39 -8.07 23.17
C HIS A 429 -11.50 -9.48 22.54
N GLY A 430 -11.02 -9.60 21.31
CA GLY A 430 -10.97 -10.85 20.55
C GLY A 430 -9.57 -11.48 20.55
N TYR A 431 -9.31 -12.30 19.55
CA TYR A 431 -8.06 -13.02 19.36
C TYR A 431 -7.42 -12.69 18.01
N TYR A 432 -6.09 -12.66 17.98
CA TYR A 432 -5.34 -12.46 16.75
C TYR A 432 -4.84 -13.81 16.23
N LEU A 433 -5.16 -14.16 14.99
CA LEU A 433 -4.67 -15.38 14.35
C LEU A 433 -3.73 -15.03 13.20
N LYS A 434 -2.46 -15.42 13.33
CA LYS A 434 -1.50 -15.36 12.23
C LYS A 434 -1.50 -16.67 11.46
N VAL A 435 -1.68 -16.59 10.14
CA VAL A 435 -1.62 -17.72 9.23
C VAL A 435 -0.52 -17.47 8.21
N ASP A 436 0.62 -18.14 8.39
CA ASP A 436 1.73 -18.07 7.43
C ASP A 436 1.63 -19.27 6.48
N LEU A 437 1.35 -19.02 5.21
CA LEU A 437 1.34 -20.01 4.13
C LEU A 437 2.63 -19.90 3.34
N ASN A 438 3.41 -20.97 3.29
CA ASN A 438 4.62 -21.06 2.48
C ASN A 438 4.39 -22.05 1.34
N ILE A 439 3.97 -21.51 0.20
CA ILE A 439 3.50 -22.26 -0.96
C ILE A 439 4.29 -21.84 -2.19
N GLY A 440 4.74 -22.81 -2.98
CA GLY A 440 5.58 -22.50 -4.13
C GLY A 440 5.70 -23.65 -5.11
N ALA A 441 5.99 -23.33 -6.37
CA ALA A 441 6.27 -24.35 -7.37
C ALA A 441 7.47 -25.20 -6.90
N HIS A 442 7.38 -26.54 -6.90
CA HIS A 442 8.47 -27.47 -6.56
C HIS A 442 8.97 -27.47 -5.09
N GLN A 443 8.21 -26.96 -4.11
CA GLN A 443 8.55 -27.09 -2.69
C GLN A 443 7.52 -27.90 -1.91
N ILE A 444 7.90 -28.29 -0.69
CA ILE A 444 6.96 -28.86 0.27
C ILE A 444 6.15 -27.70 0.84
N ASP A 445 4.89 -27.63 0.43
CA ASP A 445 3.99 -26.61 0.92
C ASP A 445 3.78 -26.80 2.43
N ASN A 446 3.97 -25.72 3.18
CA ASN A 446 3.79 -25.71 4.62
C ASN A 446 2.94 -24.52 5.06
N GLY A 447 2.32 -24.68 6.23
CA GLY A 447 1.51 -23.63 6.83
C GLY A 447 1.66 -23.62 8.34
N THR A 448 1.67 -22.43 8.91
CA THR A 448 1.72 -22.21 10.35
C THR A 448 0.53 -21.37 10.78
N PHE A 449 -0.16 -21.81 11.82
CA PHE A 449 -1.30 -21.13 12.43
C PHE A 449 -0.94 -20.81 13.87
N GLU A 450 -0.88 -19.53 14.22
CA GLU A 450 -0.49 -19.05 15.54
C GLU A 450 -1.58 -18.14 16.09
N LEU A 451 -2.23 -18.56 17.17
CA LEU A 451 -3.27 -17.78 17.85
C LEU A 451 -2.66 -17.06 19.04
N TYR A 452 -2.92 -15.76 19.14
CA TYR A 452 -2.40 -14.89 20.18
C TYR A 452 -3.54 -14.23 20.96
N ASP A 453 -3.29 -14.00 22.26
CA ASP A 453 -4.01 -12.97 23.01
C ASP A 453 -3.43 -11.61 22.59
N PRO A 454 -4.23 -10.73 21.96
CA PRO A 454 -3.74 -9.47 21.42
C PRO A 454 -3.37 -8.46 22.51
N SER A 455 -3.86 -8.61 23.74
CA SER A 455 -3.56 -7.69 24.85
C SER A 455 -2.15 -7.90 25.38
N THR A 456 -1.72 -9.17 25.44
CA THR A 456 -0.42 -9.58 26.00
C THR A 456 0.58 -10.02 24.93
N MET A 457 0.12 -10.21 23.69
CA MET A 457 0.84 -10.87 22.60
C MET A 457 1.36 -12.27 22.97
N THR A 458 0.68 -12.93 23.93
CA THR A 458 1.03 -14.30 24.34
C THR A 458 0.51 -15.30 23.32
N LEU A 459 1.40 -16.19 22.84
CA LEU A 459 1.03 -17.30 21.97
C LEU A 459 0.20 -18.33 22.76
N LEU A 460 -1.07 -18.51 22.37
CA LEU A 460 -2.00 -19.43 23.00
C LEU A 460 -1.91 -20.83 22.39
N CYS A 461 -1.84 -20.91 21.06
CA CYS A 461 -1.58 -22.17 20.37
C CYS A 461 -0.88 -21.96 19.04
N LYS A 462 -0.11 -22.98 18.66
CA LYS A 462 0.58 -23.06 17.38
C LYS A 462 0.32 -24.42 16.74
N VAL A 463 0.00 -24.37 15.45
CA VAL A 463 -0.20 -25.55 14.62
C VAL A 463 0.68 -25.43 13.39
N GLU A 464 1.48 -26.45 13.15
CA GLU A 464 2.35 -26.56 11.98
C GLU A 464 1.87 -27.68 11.07
N ILE A 465 1.77 -27.37 9.79
CA ILE A 465 1.28 -28.27 8.77
C ILE A 465 2.40 -28.49 7.78
N LYS A 466 2.84 -29.74 7.68
CA LYS A 466 3.73 -30.21 6.62
C LYS A 466 2.85 -30.92 5.58
N GLY A 467 2.86 -30.44 4.33
CA GLY A 467 1.89 -30.80 3.29
C GLY A 467 2.49 -31.09 1.90
N SER A 468 1.78 -31.88 1.11
CA SER A 468 2.23 -32.52 -0.14
C SER A 468 2.20 -31.61 -1.37
N ILE A 469 3.10 -31.86 -2.31
CA ILE A 469 3.22 -31.22 -3.63
C ILE A 469 1.86 -31.19 -4.36
N THR A 470 1.32 -29.99 -4.57
CA THR A 470 0.19 -29.75 -5.50
C THR A 470 0.62 -28.90 -6.68
N PHE A 471 -0.03 -29.10 -7.84
CA PHE A 471 0.30 -28.40 -9.08
C PHE A 471 -0.22 -26.95 -9.15
N SER A 472 -1.04 -26.52 -8.18
CA SER A 472 -1.65 -25.18 -8.13
C SER A 472 -1.46 -24.57 -6.73
N PRO A 473 -0.93 -23.33 -6.64
CA PRO A 473 -0.76 -22.63 -5.36
C PRO A 473 -2.07 -22.45 -4.57
N ASP A 474 -3.17 -22.11 -5.24
CA ASP A 474 -4.49 -21.98 -4.61
C ASP A 474 -5.00 -23.33 -4.07
N ALA A 475 -4.75 -24.43 -4.80
CA ALA A 475 -5.11 -25.77 -4.32
C ALA A 475 -4.23 -26.21 -3.13
N SER A 476 -2.96 -25.85 -3.12
CA SER A 476 -2.07 -26.04 -1.97
C SER A 476 -2.56 -25.26 -0.76
N ALA A 477 -2.87 -23.98 -0.94
CA ALA A 477 -3.41 -23.09 0.10
C ALA A 477 -4.70 -23.67 0.66
N GLN A 478 -5.59 -24.13 -0.22
CA GLN A 478 -6.83 -24.75 0.18
C GLN A 478 -6.62 -25.95 1.09
N LYS A 479 -5.74 -26.88 0.69
CA LYS A 479 -5.43 -28.08 1.50
C LYS A 479 -4.80 -27.72 2.84
N ILE A 480 -3.86 -26.77 2.85
CA ILE A 480 -3.20 -26.32 4.08
C ILE A 480 -4.22 -25.68 5.01
N ILE A 481 -5.07 -24.78 4.51
CA ILE A 481 -6.09 -24.11 5.32
C ILE A 481 -7.09 -25.11 5.90
N GLN A 482 -7.60 -26.05 5.10
CA GLN A 482 -8.53 -27.07 5.57
C GLN A 482 -7.93 -27.94 6.67
N LYS A 483 -6.69 -28.42 6.46
CA LYS A 483 -5.97 -29.23 7.45
C LYS A 483 -5.63 -28.41 8.70
N GLY A 484 -5.22 -27.17 8.51
CA GLY A 484 -4.84 -26.24 9.57
C GLY A 484 -5.98 -25.88 10.49
N ALA A 485 -7.14 -25.56 9.93
CA ALA A 485 -8.35 -25.32 10.72
C ALA A 485 -8.75 -26.55 11.54
N GLY A 486 -8.70 -27.75 10.96
CA GLY A 486 -8.97 -29.00 11.69
C GLY A 486 -7.99 -29.25 12.84
N MET A 487 -6.69 -29.06 12.60
CA MET A 487 -5.67 -29.20 13.65
C MET A 487 -5.76 -28.09 14.71
N LEU A 488 -6.14 -26.88 14.32
CA LEU A 488 -6.38 -25.76 15.22
C LEU A 488 -7.57 -26.04 16.15
N LEU A 489 -8.65 -26.63 15.65
CA LEU A 489 -9.76 -27.11 16.49
C LEU A 489 -9.26 -28.04 17.60
N ASP A 490 -8.42 -29.02 17.25
CA ASP A 490 -7.89 -29.98 18.22
C ASP A 490 -6.93 -29.35 19.24
N ALA A 491 -6.16 -28.34 18.82
CA ALA A 491 -5.35 -27.53 19.73
C ALA A 491 -6.23 -26.70 20.68
N LEU A 492 -7.24 -26.00 20.15
CA LEU A 492 -8.15 -25.16 20.92
C LEU A 492 -8.93 -25.95 21.96
N ARG A 493 -9.35 -27.19 21.67
CA ARG A 493 -10.00 -28.07 22.65
C ARG A 493 -9.19 -28.23 23.94
N LYS A 494 -7.86 -28.09 23.87
CA LYS A 494 -6.95 -28.27 25.00
C LYS A 494 -6.63 -26.96 25.72
N VAL A 495 -6.51 -25.85 25.00
CA VAL A 495 -5.99 -24.59 25.57
C VAL A 495 -7.04 -23.51 25.76
N GLN A 496 -8.10 -23.49 24.93
CA GLN A 496 -9.14 -22.46 24.88
C GLN A 496 -10.46 -23.09 24.42
N PRO A 497 -11.06 -24.03 25.18
CA PRO A 497 -12.29 -24.73 24.78
C PRO A 497 -13.50 -23.79 24.60
N GLU A 498 -13.50 -22.63 25.24
CA GLU A 498 -14.48 -21.55 25.10
C GLU A 498 -14.57 -20.99 23.66
N LEU A 499 -13.48 -21.06 22.89
CA LEU A 499 -13.46 -20.68 21.49
C LEU A 499 -14.17 -21.70 20.59
N ILE A 500 -14.65 -22.83 21.12
CA ILE A 500 -15.36 -23.84 20.32
C ILE A 500 -16.86 -23.73 20.60
N LYS A 501 -17.61 -23.25 19.61
CA LYS A 501 -19.07 -23.12 19.76
C LYS A 501 -19.69 -24.50 19.82
N LYS A 502 -20.65 -24.66 20.74
CA LYS A 502 -21.42 -25.90 20.90
C LYS A 502 -22.35 -26.14 19.72
#